data_AF-A0A3R6WRK4-F1
#
_entry.id   AF-A0A3R6WRK4-F1
#
_cell.length_a   1.000
_cell.length_b   1.000
_cell.length_c   1.000
_cell.angle_alpha   90.00
_cell.angle_beta   90.00
_cell.angle_gamma   90.00
#
_symmetry.space_group_name_H-M   'P 1'
#
loop_
_entity.id
_entity.type
_entity.pdbx_description
1 polymer ?
#
loop_
_entity_poly.entity_id
_entity_poly.type
_entity_poly.pdbx_seq_one_letter_code
_entity_poly.pdbx_strand_id
1 'polypeptide(L)'
;MTTSSHVYELFGGRTLHLAYYTDVKNSASLLHKILSNELNVSLINADTVVSLFRVHAAASRALLSVQNHLTPEHIQVLKKHYKIQDLELQVTTLSDAIVSRIATKNVNK
;
A
#
# COMPACT_ATOMS: atom_id res chain seq x y z
N MET A 1 -9.59 -16.69 9.45
CA MET A 1 -8.46 -16.08 8.71
C MET A 1 -8.99 -15.64 7.36
N THR A 2 -8.81 -14.38 7.01
CA THR A 2 -9.19 -13.83 5.70
C THR A 2 -7.94 -13.37 4.97
N THR A 3 -7.74 -13.78 3.72
CA THR A 3 -6.56 -13.39 2.94
C THR A 3 -6.97 -12.59 1.69
N SER A 4 -6.09 -11.69 1.27
CA SER A 4 -6.23 -10.92 0.03
C SER A 4 -4.85 -10.74 -0.60
N SER A 5 -4.80 -10.65 -1.93
CA SER A 5 -3.56 -10.40 -2.67
C SER A 5 -3.82 -9.37 -3.77
N HIS A 6 -2.88 -8.46 -3.96
CA HIS A 6 -2.97 -7.43 -4.98
C HIS A 6 -1.62 -7.25 -5.69
N VAL A 7 -1.66 -7.16 -7.01
CA VAL A 7 -0.49 -6.92 -7.86
C VAL A 7 -0.38 -5.43 -8.13
N TYR A 8 0.78 -4.85 -7.84
CA TYR A 8 1.09 -3.49 -8.23
C TYR A 8 1.86 -3.47 -9.55
N GLU A 9 1.13 -3.40 -10.67
CA GLU A 9 1.70 -3.38 -12.02
C GLU A 9 2.71 -2.23 -12.21
N LEU A 10 2.44 -1.07 -11.60
CA LEU A 10 3.32 0.11 -11.68
C LEU A 10 4.65 -0.06 -10.94
N PHE A 11 4.77 -1.08 -10.09
CA PHE A 11 5.97 -1.35 -9.29
C PHE A 11 6.60 -2.68 -9.70
N GLY A 12 6.61 -2.98 -11.00
CA GLY A 12 7.24 -4.18 -11.57
C GLY A 12 6.53 -5.47 -11.19
N GLY A 13 5.21 -5.43 -11.07
CA GLY A 13 4.40 -6.60 -10.71
C GLY A 13 4.56 -7.08 -9.26
N ARG A 14 5.12 -6.25 -8.36
CA ARG A 14 5.24 -6.59 -6.94
C ARG A 14 3.88 -6.86 -6.33
N THR A 15 3.79 -7.88 -5.48
CA THR A 15 2.54 -8.29 -4.85
C THR A 15 2.49 -7.88 -3.38
N LEU A 16 1.32 -7.46 -2.92
CA LEU A 16 1.00 -7.32 -1.51
C LEU A 16 0.06 -8.45 -1.11
N HIS A 17 0.50 -9.26 -0.15
CA HIS A 17 -0.29 -10.33 0.46
C HIS A 17 -0.71 -9.87 1.85
N LEU A 18 -2.01 -9.92 2.13
CA LEU A 18 -2.61 -9.53 3.40
C LEU A 18 -3.34 -10.71 3.99
N ALA A 19 -3.19 -10.90 5.30
CA ALA A 19 -3.86 -11.93 6.06
C ALA A 19 -4.38 -11.34 7.38
N TYR A 20 -5.69 -11.40 7.58
CA TYR A 20 -6.38 -10.99 8.80
C TYR A 20 -6.67 -12.20 9.68
N TYR A 21 -6.25 -12.09 10.94
CA TYR A 21 -6.42 -13.12 11.95
C TYR A 21 -7.20 -12.55 13.14
N THR A 22 -8.13 -13.35 13.65
CA THR A 22 -8.87 -13.11 14.89
C THR A 22 -8.38 -14.09 15.95
N ASP A 23 -8.61 -13.76 17.23
CA ASP A 23 -8.26 -14.62 18.36
C ASP A 23 -6.76 -15.00 18.44
N VAL A 24 -5.87 -14.06 18.10
CA VAL A 24 -4.42 -14.29 18.13
C VAL A 24 -3.91 -14.39 19.57
N LYS A 25 -3.36 -15.55 19.95
CA LYS A 25 -2.79 -15.81 21.29
C LYS A 25 -1.27 -15.71 21.38
N ASN A 26 -0.59 -15.67 20.22
CA ASN A 26 0.87 -15.78 20.11
C ASN A 26 1.54 -14.53 19.52
N SER A 27 0.91 -13.36 19.61
CA SER A 27 1.42 -12.11 19.01
C SER A 27 2.83 -11.74 19.50
N ALA A 28 3.12 -11.95 20.79
CA ALA A 28 4.46 -11.73 21.35
C ALA A 28 5.52 -12.65 20.70
N SER A 29 5.20 -13.94 20.51
CA SER A 29 6.08 -14.89 19.84
C SER A 29 6.28 -14.56 18.37
N LEU A 30 5.23 -14.09 17.67
CA LEU A 30 5.32 -13.65 16.28
C LEU A 30 6.22 -12.42 16.13
N LEU A 31 6.09 -11.44 17.03
CA LEU A 31 6.97 -10.28 17.07
C LEU A 31 8.43 -10.68 17.29
N HIS A 32 8.69 -11.59 18.24
CA HIS A 32 10.03 -12.11 18.47
C HIS A 32 10.62 -12.73 17.20
N LYS A 33 9.85 -13.55 16.46
CA LYS A 33 10.30 -14.16 15.20
C LYS A 33 10.61 -13.13 14.10
N ILE A 34 9.90 -12.00 14.07
CA ILE A 34 10.19 -10.91 13.13
C ILE A 34 11.50 -10.22 13.53
N LEU A 35 11.69 -9.95 14.83
CA LEU A 35 12.90 -9.31 15.34
C LEU A 35 14.14 -10.21 15.22
N SER A 36 13.98 -11.53 15.33
CA SER A 36 15.05 -12.51 15.10
C SER A 36 15.28 -12.81 13.61
N ASN A 37 14.54 -12.14 12.71
CA ASN A 37 14.61 -12.32 11.25
C ASN A 37 14.25 -13.75 10.77
N GLU A 38 13.56 -14.54 11.62
CA GLU A 38 13.00 -15.85 11.26
C GLU A 38 11.71 -15.74 10.45
N LEU A 39 11.04 -14.59 10.53
CA LEU A 39 9.79 -14.32 9.84
C LEU A 39 9.83 -12.95 9.15
N ASN A 40 9.75 -12.97 7.82
CA ASN A 40 9.73 -11.75 7.01
C ASN A 40 8.29 -11.34 6.67
N VAL A 41 7.61 -10.72 7.65
CA VAL A 41 6.27 -10.14 7.49
C VAL A 41 6.16 -8.86 8.34
N SER A 42 5.18 -8.02 8.05
CA SER A 42 4.81 -6.90 8.91
C SER A 42 3.56 -7.23 9.72
N LEU A 43 3.59 -6.98 11.03
CA LEU A 43 2.39 -7.02 11.87
C LEU A 43 1.73 -5.65 11.89
N ILE A 44 0.43 -5.63 11.65
CA ILE A 44 -0.39 -4.41 11.67
C ILE A 44 -1.52 -4.64 12.66
N ASN A 45 -1.71 -3.71 13.59
CA ASN A 45 -2.85 -3.76 14.50
C ASN A 45 -4.14 -3.53 13.67
N ALA A 46 -5.03 -4.52 13.64
CA ALA A 46 -6.27 -4.41 12.88
C ALA A 46 -7.22 -3.35 13.44
N ASP A 47 -7.18 -3.07 14.75
CA ASP A 47 -8.07 -2.08 15.39
C ASP A 47 -7.78 -0.65 14.91
N THR A 48 -6.57 -0.39 14.41
CA THR A 48 -6.18 0.93 13.86
C THR A 48 -6.42 1.02 12.35
N VAL A 49 -6.72 -0.10 11.69
CA VAL A 49 -6.97 -0.20 10.25
C VAL A 49 -8.48 -0.16 10.00
N VAL A 50 -9.01 1.05 9.79
CA VAL A 50 -10.43 1.27 9.50
C VAL A 50 -10.87 0.71 8.13
N SER A 51 -9.92 0.51 7.20
CA SER A 51 -10.20 -0.05 5.87
C SER A 51 -8.95 -0.64 5.22
N LEU A 52 -9.12 -1.69 4.41
CA LEU A 52 -8.08 -2.29 3.57
C LEU A 52 -7.38 -1.24 2.68
N PHE A 53 -8.13 -0.20 2.31
CA PHE A 53 -7.62 0.97 1.60
C PHE A 53 -6.37 1.58 2.27
N ARG A 54 -6.36 1.73 3.60
CA ARG A 54 -5.21 2.30 4.33
C ARG A 54 -3.96 1.46 4.16
N VAL A 55 -4.13 0.13 4.14
CA VAL A 55 -3.02 -0.81 3.96
C VAL A 55 -2.47 -0.72 2.55
N HIS A 56 -3.33 -0.62 1.53
CA HIS A 56 -2.89 -0.40 0.15
C HIS A 56 -2.17 0.94 -0.03
N ALA A 57 -2.71 2.03 0.52
CA ALA A 57 -2.08 3.34 0.47
C ALA A 57 -0.70 3.34 1.13
N ALA A 58 -0.57 2.72 2.31
CA ALA A 58 0.71 2.59 3.01
C ALA A 58 1.72 1.75 2.21
N ALA A 59 1.30 0.62 1.65
CA ALA A 59 2.16 -0.23 0.82
C ALA A 59 2.61 0.48 -0.46
N SER A 60 1.71 1.18 -1.16
CA SER A 60 2.07 1.99 -2.34
C SER A 60 3.06 3.09 -1.97
N ARG A 61 2.86 3.80 -0.85
CA ARG A 61 3.81 4.81 -0.37
C ARG A 61 5.17 4.21 -0.02
N ALA A 62 5.20 3.04 0.61
CA ALA A 62 6.45 2.34 0.90
C ALA A 62 7.20 1.97 -0.39
N LEU A 63 6.50 1.44 -1.40
CA LEU A 63 7.07 1.14 -2.71
C LEU A 63 7.62 2.40 -3.41
N LEU A 64 6.87 3.51 -3.35
CA LEU A 64 7.31 4.81 -3.85
C LEU A 64 8.55 5.33 -3.11
N SER A 65 8.63 5.19 -1.78
CA SER A 65 9.80 5.64 -1.00
C SER A 65 11.06 4.83 -1.27
N VAL A 66 10.91 3.55 -1.61
CA VAL A 66 12.05 2.70 -1.99
C VAL A 66 12.55 3.06 -3.40
N GLN A 67 11.65 3.53 -4.27
CA GLN A 67 12.02 4.18 -5.53
C GLN A 67 12.46 5.63 -5.28
N ASN A 68 13.63 5.84 -4.67
CA ASN A 68 14.28 7.16 -4.50
C ASN A 68 14.65 7.88 -5.84
N HIS A 69 14.11 7.42 -6.97
CA HIS A 69 14.17 8.02 -8.29
C HIS A 69 12.79 7.90 -8.95
N LEU A 70 11.84 8.69 -8.48
CA LEU A 70 10.66 9.04 -9.28
C LEU A 70 11.15 9.86 -10.47
N THR A 71 11.49 9.17 -11.56
CA THR A 71 11.75 9.84 -12.83
C THR A 71 10.47 10.54 -13.29
N PRO A 72 10.59 11.62 -14.09
CA PRO A 72 9.42 12.26 -14.70
C PRO A 72 8.51 11.28 -15.44
N GLU A 73 9.08 10.22 -16.02
CA GLU A 73 8.35 9.13 -16.68
C GLU A 73 7.46 8.36 -15.69
N HIS A 74 7.98 7.94 -14.54
CA HIS A 74 7.19 7.28 -13.50
C HIS A 74 6.04 8.16 -13.01
N ILE A 75 6.30 9.46 -12.83
CA ILE A 75 5.28 10.44 -12.42
C ILE A 75 4.18 10.53 -13.51
N GLN A 76 4.55 10.54 -14.78
CA GLN A 76 3.58 10.63 -15.88
C GLN A 76 2.74 9.36 -16.02
N VAL A 77 3.33 8.19 -15.81
CA VAL A 77 2.62 6.91 -15.75
C VAL A 77 1.63 6.89 -14.57
N LEU A 78 2.05 7.35 -13.39
CA LEU A 78 1.20 7.43 -12.20
C LEU A 78 0.01 8.39 -12.42
N LYS A 79 0.26 9.59 -12.98
CA LYS A 79 -0.80 10.54 -13.34
C LYS A 79 -1.80 9.92 -14.31
N LYS A 80 -1.32 9.21 -15.33
CA LYS A 80 -2.17 8.54 -16.31
C LYS A 80 -2.99 7.41 -15.69
N HIS A 81 -2.37 6.53 -14.90
CA HIS A 81 -3.01 5.37 -14.29
C HIS A 81 -4.11 5.79 -13.30
N TYR A 82 -3.81 6.72 -12.40
CA TYR A 82 -4.77 7.20 -11.41
C TYR A 82 -5.71 8.29 -11.95
N LYS A 83 -5.50 8.74 -13.20
CA LYS A 83 -6.21 9.84 -13.86
C LYS A 83 -6.15 11.13 -13.02
N ILE A 84 -4.95 11.51 -12.61
CA ILE A 84 -4.66 12.73 -11.84
C ILE A 84 -4.33 13.86 -12.81
N GLN A 85 -5.02 14.98 -12.68
CA GLN A 85 -4.79 16.18 -13.47
C GLN A 85 -3.70 17.07 -12.87
N ASP A 86 -3.01 17.85 -13.71
CA ASP A 86 -1.98 18.79 -13.24
C ASP A 86 -2.53 19.91 -12.35
N LEU A 87 -3.79 20.31 -12.57
CA LEU A 87 -4.46 21.30 -11.71
C LEU A 87 -4.63 20.79 -10.27
N GLU A 88 -4.87 19.49 -10.07
CA GLU A 88 -4.97 18.89 -8.73
C GLU A 88 -3.63 19.02 -7.98
N LEU A 89 -2.52 18.91 -8.69
CA LEU A 89 -1.18 18.97 -8.10
C LEU A 89 -0.74 20.38 -7.69
N GLN A 90 -1.52 21.41 -8.03
CA GLN A 90 -1.32 22.75 -7.50
C GLN A 90 -1.78 22.88 -6.04
N VAL A 91 -2.69 22.00 -5.59
CA VAL A 91 -3.31 22.06 -4.26
C VAL A 91 -3.07 20.83 -3.40
N THR A 92 -2.59 19.72 -3.98
CA THR A 92 -2.29 18.47 -3.26
C THR A 92 -0.99 17.82 -3.76
N THR A 93 -0.37 16.99 -2.92
CA THR A 93 0.79 16.19 -3.36
C THR A 93 0.34 15.04 -4.26
N LEU A 94 1.25 14.53 -5.10
CA LEU A 94 1.00 13.34 -5.93
C LEU A 94 0.61 12.13 -5.07
N SER A 95 1.26 11.95 -3.92
CA SER A 95 0.94 10.89 -2.97
C SER A 95 -0.51 11.00 -2.48
N ASP A 96 -0.92 12.18 -2.01
CA ASP A 96 -2.26 12.39 -1.48
C ASP A 96 -3.34 12.28 -2.57
N ALA A 97 -3.04 12.71 -3.80
CA ALA A 97 -3.93 12.54 -4.95
C ALA A 97 -4.10 11.05 -5.30
N ILE A 98 -3.02 10.26 -5.30
CA ILE A 98 -3.07 8.80 -5.53
C ILE A 98 -3.88 8.11 -4.44
N VAL A 99 -3.60 8.43 -3.16
CA VAL A 99 -4.35 7.91 -2.01
C VAL A 99 -5.83 8.26 -2.16
N SER A 100 -6.16 9.52 -2.44
CA SER A 100 -7.54 9.95 -2.68
C SER A 100 -8.22 9.17 -3.82
N ARG A 101 -7.51 8.92 -4.93
CA ARG A 101 -8.06 8.12 -6.05
C ARG A 101 -8.27 6.66 -5.67
N ILE A 102 -7.32 6.01 -5.00
CA ILE A 102 -7.49 4.63 -4.54
C ILE A 102 -8.65 4.56 -3.51
N ALA A 103 -8.91 5.62 -2.72
CA ALA A 103 -9.98 5.67 -1.73
C ALA A 103 -11.38 5.88 -2.34
N THR A 104 -11.45 6.72 -3.37
CA THR A 104 -12.72 7.20 -3.95
C THR A 104 -13.12 6.43 -5.20
N LYS A 105 -12.19 5.66 -5.78
CA LYS A 105 -12.39 4.95 -7.03
C LYS A 105 -12.26 3.46 -6.77
N ASN A 106 -13.38 2.75 -6.74
CA ASN A 106 -13.40 1.34 -7.10
C ASN A 106 -12.79 1.28 -8.50
N VAL A 107 -11.64 0.61 -8.67
CA VAL A 107 -11.08 0.34 -9.99
C VAL A 107 -12.15 -0.51 -10.67
N ASN A 108 -13.01 0.12 -11.48
CA ASN A 108 -14.08 -0.59 -12.18
C ASN A 108 -13.40 -1.74 -12.94
N LYS A 109 -13.75 -2.96 -12.49
CA LYS A 109 -13.47 -4.29 -13.05
C LYS A 109 -12.51 -4.35 -14.23
#